data_AF-A0A7J8W332-F1
#
_entry.id   AF-A0A7J8W332-F1
#
_cell.length_a   1.000
_cell.length_b   1.000
_cell.length_c   1.000
_cell.angle_alpha   90.00
_cell.angle_beta   90.00
_cell.angle_gamma   90.00
#
_symmetry.space_group_name_H-M   'P 1'
#
loop_
_entity.id
_entity.type
_entity.pdbx_description
1 polymer ?
#
loop_
_entity_poly.entity_id
_entity_poly.type
_entity_poly.pdbx_seq_one_letter_code
_entity_poly.pdbx_strand_id
1 'polypeptide(L)' 'MLQISDLSEKEAFYWFEDRLKPWAKNELRRQRITKLTLSMVEAESFVELGVTKDKFE' A
#
# COMPACT_ATOMS: atom_id res chain seq x y z
N MET A 1 -6.09 12.43 -26.95
CA MET A 1 -5.50 11.51 -25.95
C MET A 1 -6.48 11.47 -24.79
N LEU A 2 -7.08 10.31 -24.48
CA LEU A 2 -8.06 10.21 -23.39
C LEU A 2 -7.30 10.21 -22.06
N GLN A 3 -7.24 11.37 -21.39
CA GLN A 3 -6.79 11.42 -20.00
C GLN A 3 -7.89 10.78 -19.14
N ILE A 4 -7.70 9.51 -18.82
CA ILE A 4 -8.54 8.79 -17.86
C ILE A 4 -7.88 9.01 -16.50
N SER A 5 -8.44 9.90 -15.69
CA SER A 5 -7.92 10.28 -14.37
C SER A 5 -7.67 9.05 -13.48
N ASP A 6 -8.57 8.05 -13.57
CA ASP A 6 -8.51 6.79 -12.82
C ASP A 6 -7.32 5.89 -13.22
N LEU A 7 -6.82 5.99 -14.46
CA LEU A 7 -5.66 5.22 -14.90
C LEU A 7 -4.39 5.69 -14.17
N SER A 8 -4.22 7.01 -14.05
CA SER A 8 -3.06 7.58 -13.34
C SER A 8 -3.04 7.24 -11.84
N GLU A 9 -4.22 7.19 -11.20
CA GLU A 9 -4.32 6.82 -9.79
C GLU A 9 -4.03 5.33 -9.59
N LYS A 10 -4.55 4.46 -10.46
CA LYS A 10 -4.26 3.02 -10.44
C LYS A 10 -2.79 2.73 -10.68
N GLU A 11 -2.18 3.39 -11.67
CA GLU A 11 -0.74 3.28 -11.92
C GLU A 11 0.07 3.70 -10.69
N ALA A 12 -0.27 4.84 -10.08
CA ALA A 12 0.39 5.31 -8.86
C ALA A 12 0.19 4.34 -7.67
N PHE A 13 -1.00 3.75 -7.53
CA PHE A 13 -1.25 2.69 -6.55
C PHE A 13 -0.38 1.45 -6.81
N TYR A 14 -0.27 0.98 -8.05
CA TYR A 14 0.60 -0.16 -8.38
C TYR A 14 2.08 0.13 -8.08
N TRP A 15 2.58 1.31 -8.45
CA TRP A 15 3.95 1.73 -8.12
C TRP A 15 4.20 1.84 -6.62
N PHE A 16 3.20 2.31 -5.86
CA PHE A 16 3.27 2.37 -4.40
C PHE A 16 3.32 0.97 -3.80
N GLU A 17 2.37 0.09 -4.16
CA GLU A 17 2.30 -1.27 -3.65
C GLU A 17 3.60 -2.02 -3.92
N ASP A 18 4.17 -1.91 -5.14
CA ASP A 18 5.39 -2.62 -5.54
C ASP A 18 6.59 -2.35 -4.62
N ARG A 19 6.70 -1.13 -4.08
CA ARG A 19 7.79 -0.73 -3.18
C ARG A 19 7.63 -1.20 -1.73
N LEU A 20 6.47 -1.73 -1.35
CA LEU A 20 6.24 -2.24 0.00
C LEU A 20 6.90 -3.62 0.23
N LYS A 21 7.27 -3.88 1.48
CA LYS A 21 7.67 -5.24 1.91
C LYS A 21 6.52 -6.23 1.61
N PRO A 22 6.82 -7.51 1.28
CA PRO A 22 5.79 -8.50 0.94
C PRO A 22 4.68 -8.66 2.00
N TRP A 23 5.02 -8.58 3.28
CA TRP A 23 4.03 -8.70 4.36
C TRP A 23 3.06 -7.51 4.39
N ALA A 24 3.53 -6.29 4.09
CA ALA A 24 2.69 -5.09 4.06
C ALA A 24 1.75 -5.10 2.84
N LYS A 25 2.23 -5.59 1.68
CA LYS A 25 1.37 -5.86 0.50
C LYS A 25 0.21 -6.79 0.86
N ASN A 26 0.50 -7.88 1.57
CA ASN A 26 -0.52 -8.85 1.99
C ASN A 26 -1.54 -8.26 2.96
N GLU A 27 -1.11 -7.38 3.86
CA GLU A 27 -2.01 -6.74 4.81
C GLU A 27 -2.95 -5.73 4.13
N LEU A 28 -2.47 -4.90 3.20
CA LEU A 28 -3.34 -4.03 2.38
C LEU A 28 -4.38 -4.85 1.60
N ARG A 29 -3.96 -5.97 1.00
CA ARG A 29 -4.86 -6.89 0.27
C ARG A 29 -5.89 -7.55 1.19
N ARG A 30 -5.49 -7.94 2.40
CA ARG A 30 -6.39 -8.50 3.43
C ARG A 30 -7.52 -7.51 3.76
N GLN A 31 -7.18 -6.23 3.81
CA GLN A 31 -8.12 -5.14 4.07
C GLN A 31 -8.89 -4.67 2.82
N ARG A 32 -8.61 -5.24 1.64
CA ARG A 32 -9.20 -4.87 0.33
C ARG A 32 -9.06 -3.39 -0.01
N ILE A 33 -7.97 -2.76 0.42
CA ILE A 33 -7.68 -1.35 0.11
C ILE A 33 -7.17 -1.26 -1.32
N THR A 34 -7.80 -0.42 -2.13
CA THR A 34 -7.47 -0.23 -3.56
C THR A 34 -7.24 1.23 -3.96
N LYS A 35 -7.42 2.17 -3.01
CA LYS A 35 -7.17 3.60 -3.23
C LYS A 35 -5.78 3.97 -2.75
N LEU A 36 -5.02 4.73 -3.54
CA LEU A 36 -3.66 5.12 -3.21
C LEU A 36 -3.58 5.83 -1.84
N THR A 37 -4.42 6.84 -1.62
CA THR A 37 -4.38 7.65 -0.39
C THR A 37 -4.65 6.81 0.87
N LEU A 38 -5.62 5.90 0.81
CA LEU A 38 -5.91 4.98 1.93
C LEU A 38 -4.76 4.00 2.16
N SER A 39 -4.11 3.56 1.08
CA SER A 39 -2.97 2.65 1.15
C SER A 39 -1.75 3.29 1.80
N MET A 40 -1.54 4.60 1.55
CA MET A 40 -0.46 5.37 2.19
C MET A 40 -0.70 5.50 3.70
N VAL A 41 -1.91 5.91 4.11
CA VAL A 41 -2.28 6.05 5.52
C VAL A 41 -2.17 4.72 6.27
N GLU A 42 -2.68 3.63 5.68
CA GLU A 42 -2.64 2.32 6.33
C GLU A 42 -1.21 1.76 6.40
N ALA A 43 -0.41 1.96 5.35
CA ALA A 43 1.00 1.55 5.37
C ALA A 43 1.83 2.31 6.43
N GLU A 44 1.51 3.57 6.70
CA GLU A 44 2.10 4.31 7.83
C GLU A 44 1.74 3.66 9.17
N SER A 45 0.48 3.25 9.37
CA SER A 45 0.05 2.51 10.56
C SER A 45 0.76 1.16 10.69
N PHE A 46 1.07 0.49 9.57
CA PHE A 46 1.85 -0.74 9.59
C PHE A 46 3.29 -0.53 10.05
N VAL A 47 3.89 0.64 9.89
CA VAL A 47 5.23 0.91 10.44
C VAL A 47 5.15 0.97 11.97
N GLU A 48 4.14 1.63 12.52
CA GLU A 48 3.91 1.70 13.96
C GLU A 48 3.67 0.30 14.57
N LEU A 49 2.92 -0.56 13.87
CA LEU A 49 2.70 -1.96 14.27
C LEU A 49 3.93 -2.84 13.98
N GLY A 50 4.62 -2.61 12.87
CA GLY A 50 5.69 -3.44 12.31
C GLY A 50 7.03 -3.33 13.02
N VAL A 51 7.28 -2.24 13.77
CA VAL A 51 8.40 -2.16 14.73
C VAL A 51 8.36 -3.33 15.73
N THR A 52 7.17 -3.88 16.00
CA THR A 52 7.06 -5.10 16.82
C THR A 52 7.40 -6.37 16.06
N LYS A 53 7.12 -6.46 14.75
CA LYS A 53 7.32 -7.68 13.93
C LYS A 53 8.77 -7.87 13.48
N ASP A 54 9.46 -6.81 13.05
CA ASP A 54 10.88 -6.85 12.67
C ASP A 54 11.81 -7.14 13.89
N LYS A 55 11.30 -7.07 15.14
CA LYS A 55 12.03 -7.52 16.34
C LYS A 55 12.00 -9.03 16.56
N PHE A 56 11.19 -9.78 15.81
CA PHE A 56 11.01 -11.22 15.98
C PHE A 56 11.48 -12.03 14.76
N GLU A 57 12.19 -11.42 13.81
CA GLU A 57 12.93 -12.10 12.73
C GLU A 57 14.44 -12.02 12.96
#